data_AF-A0A2W5TQ48-F1
#
_entry.id   AF-A0A2W5TQ48-F1
#
_cell.length_a   1.000
_cell.length_b   1.000
_cell.length_c   1.000
_cell.angle_alpha   90.00
_cell.angle_beta   90.00
_cell.angle_gamma   90.00
#
_symmetry.space_group_name_H-M   'P 1'
#
loop_
_entity.id
_entity.type
_entity.pdbx_description
1 polymer ?
#
loop_
_entity_poly.entity_id
_entity_poly.type
_entity_poly.pdbx_seq_one_letter_code
_entity_poly.pdbx_strand_id
1 'polypeptide(L)'
;MPPNARVELDDSFHARLVTLLDAANGNRRARRLTVAELEAVLQTALSEPVGYAWKSAGDSPDPRSLTAVCLAVRLDDVVVVSASSARGAATPASAWHDIPSWNVVNAGANTRHVRAWARRREQPDRLHVPIVRDAPETTEESLRAEILANPDDDAPRHVLSDLLIERGDPRGEFIALQLQLEAAPDEAVSTRAKELLNAHGDGWVGLSRDEALPTFRRGFVESLQIFEPLVSTAVAELCGREPVRALRFVTSRRMEMHSLSLAPWLPRIHTLEFVANNRYGLAGVTADALEALLETSSIRGLKRLVLRDQPVGDHGAAMFAQYASSLPSLRALVLQNAALTARGARTLSGIRWFNRLEELSLADNAFQVQGVEALVGNGAGRSWKTLDLSGTAMGNAGAFVIARARAMTSLSSLFVARNRNGPNGLAAILDAPHLASLTEVDFAGNPIAAAGREKLAARFGPAPHRLDDR
;
A
#
# COMPACT_ATOMS: atom_id res chain seq x y z
N MET A 1 7.90 -15.43 17.86
CA MET A 1 8.82 -14.41 18.41
C MET A 1 9.92 -14.20 17.38
N PRO A 2 10.45 -13.00 17.12
CA PRO A 2 11.68 -12.89 16.34
C PRO A 2 12.80 -13.69 17.06
N PRO A 3 13.61 -14.47 16.33
CA PRO A 3 14.54 -15.45 16.89
C PRO A 3 15.73 -14.87 17.69
N ASN A 4 15.84 -13.55 17.86
CA ASN A 4 17.10 -12.88 18.22
C ASN A 4 17.05 -12.05 19.53
N ALA A 5 16.20 -12.40 20.50
CA ALA A 5 16.24 -11.75 21.82
C ALA A 5 17.22 -12.47 22.75
N ARG A 6 18.19 -11.74 23.31
CA ARG A 6 19.17 -12.25 24.29
C ARG A 6 19.25 -11.33 25.51
N VAL A 7 19.80 -11.85 26.59
CA VAL A 7 20.11 -11.10 27.81
C VAL A 7 21.61 -11.08 27.96
N GLU A 8 22.20 -9.89 28.03
CA GLU A 8 23.64 -9.73 28.32
C GLU A 8 23.85 -9.70 29.83
N LEU A 9 24.69 -10.61 30.32
CA LEU A 9 25.11 -10.70 31.71
C LEU A 9 26.57 -10.26 31.77
N ASP A 10 26.81 -8.97 31.95
CA ASP A 10 28.17 -8.46 32.19
C ASP A 10 28.69 -8.90 33.57
N ASP A 11 29.98 -8.69 33.81
CA ASP A 11 30.63 -9.06 35.08
C ASP A 11 29.97 -8.34 36.30
N SER A 12 29.47 -7.12 36.09
CA SER A 12 28.74 -6.38 37.12
C SER A 12 27.41 -7.02 37.46
N PHE A 13 26.70 -7.56 36.48
CA PHE A 13 25.43 -8.23 36.64
C PHE A 13 25.62 -9.61 37.28
N HIS A 14 26.66 -10.34 36.88
CA HIS A 14 27.03 -11.60 37.50
C HIS A 14 27.31 -11.44 39.00
N ALA A 15 28.05 -10.39 39.41
CA ALA A 15 28.29 -10.08 40.82
C ALA A 15 26.99 -9.78 41.61
N ARG A 16 26.01 -9.12 40.98
CA ARG A 16 24.70 -8.84 41.59
C ARG A 16 23.86 -10.10 41.72
N LEU A 17 23.91 -11.02 40.74
CA LEU A 17 23.25 -12.34 40.84
C LEU A 17 23.82 -13.17 41.98
N VAL A 18 25.15 -13.18 42.15
CA VAL A 18 25.82 -13.83 43.29
C VAL A 18 25.32 -13.24 44.61
N THR A 19 25.24 -11.91 44.70
CA THR A 19 24.73 -11.23 45.90
C THR A 19 23.29 -11.63 46.24
N LEU A 20 22.40 -11.67 45.23
CA LEU A 20 21.02 -12.15 45.41
C LEU A 20 20.98 -13.59 45.90
N LEU A 21 21.78 -14.48 45.30
CA LEU A 21 21.81 -15.88 45.66
C LEU A 21 22.39 -16.11 47.05
N ASP A 22 23.41 -15.36 47.46
CA ASP A 22 23.97 -15.46 48.81
C ASP A 22 22.97 -14.98 49.87
N ALA A 23 22.25 -13.89 49.60
CA ALA A 23 21.14 -13.46 50.46
C ALA A 23 20.02 -14.50 50.54
N ALA A 24 19.60 -15.04 49.38
CA ALA A 24 18.55 -16.04 49.30
C ALA A 24 18.96 -17.37 49.93
N ASN A 25 20.21 -17.83 49.75
CA ASN A 25 20.75 -19.09 50.25
C ASN A 25 21.18 -19.01 51.73
N GLY A 26 21.63 -17.85 52.22
CA GLY A 26 22.17 -17.67 53.58
C GLY A 26 23.32 -18.63 53.92
N ASN A 27 23.49 -18.94 55.22
CA ASN A 27 24.55 -19.83 55.75
C ASN A 27 24.27 -21.35 55.56
N ARG A 28 23.48 -21.74 54.56
CA ARG A 28 22.95 -23.12 54.43
C ARG A 28 23.96 -24.10 53.85
N ARG A 29 23.99 -25.33 54.41
CA ARG A 29 24.81 -26.46 53.94
C ARG A 29 24.05 -27.50 53.10
N ALA A 30 22.72 -27.49 53.13
CA ALA A 30 21.88 -28.29 52.24
C ALA A 30 21.63 -27.54 50.92
N ARG A 31 21.28 -28.28 49.84
CA ARG A 31 21.19 -27.86 48.43
C ARG A 31 20.93 -26.35 48.24
N ARG A 32 21.92 -25.65 47.67
CA ARG A 32 21.87 -24.20 47.36
C ARG A 32 21.50 -24.01 45.89
N LEU A 33 20.79 -22.93 45.57
CA LEU A 33 20.65 -22.50 44.17
C LEU A 33 21.99 -21.93 43.70
N THR A 34 22.42 -22.35 42.51
CA THR A 34 23.65 -21.89 41.87
C THR A 34 23.38 -20.75 40.88
N VAL A 35 24.42 -20.00 40.49
CA VAL A 35 24.29 -18.95 39.47
C VAL A 35 23.83 -19.54 38.15
N ALA A 36 24.38 -20.69 37.73
CA ALA A 36 23.95 -21.39 36.52
C ALA A 36 22.46 -21.76 36.52
N GLU A 37 21.90 -22.13 37.67
CA GLU A 37 20.46 -22.41 37.79
C GLU A 37 19.61 -21.15 37.69
N LEU A 38 20.10 -20.02 38.19
CA LEU A 38 19.42 -18.73 38.07
C LEU A 38 19.47 -18.21 36.63
N GLU A 39 20.60 -18.35 35.95
CA GLU A 39 20.78 -18.03 34.54
C GLU A 39 19.86 -18.89 33.66
N ALA A 40 19.75 -20.19 33.95
CA ALA A 40 18.84 -21.08 33.24
C ALA A 40 17.38 -20.62 33.40
N VAL A 41 16.96 -20.23 34.60
CA VAL A 41 15.61 -19.66 34.85
C VAL A 41 15.39 -18.37 34.05
N LEU A 42 16.42 -17.53 33.95
CA LEU A 42 16.40 -16.30 33.17
C LEU A 42 16.19 -16.58 31.67
N GLN A 43 16.94 -17.53 31.12
CA GLN A 43 16.81 -17.95 29.71
C GLN A 43 15.45 -18.59 29.42
N THR A 44 14.94 -19.44 30.30
CA THR A 44 13.60 -20.04 30.15
C THR A 44 12.50 -18.98 30.16
N ALA A 45 12.59 -17.97 31.04
CA ALA A 45 11.63 -16.87 31.05
C ALA A 45 11.64 -16.05 29.74
N LEU A 46 12.80 -15.97 29.08
CA LEU A 46 12.96 -15.28 27.81
C LEU A 46 12.36 -16.05 26.63
N SER A 47 12.47 -17.38 26.61
CA SER A 47 12.05 -18.23 25.49
C SER A 47 10.59 -18.70 25.59
N GLU A 48 10.07 -18.93 26.79
CA GLU A 48 8.74 -19.52 26.99
C GLU A 48 7.58 -18.56 26.62
N PRO A 49 6.47 -19.07 26.03
CA PRO A 49 5.30 -18.26 25.69
C PRO A 49 4.66 -17.56 26.89
N VAL A 50 4.66 -18.21 28.06
CA VAL A 50 4.12 -17.65 29.31
C VAL A 50 4.93 -16.45 29.82
N GLY A 51 6.18 -16.31 29.39
CA GLY A 51 7.03 -15.15 29.69
C GLY A 51 7.49 -15.05 31.15
N TYR A 52 7.59 -16.17 31.87
CA TYR A 52 8.23 -16.24 33.17
C TYR A 52 8.70 -17.68 33.45
N ALA A 53 9.67 -17.84 34.35
CA ALA A 53 10.13 -19.13 34.85
C ALA A 53 10.61 -19.01 36.30
N TRP A 54 10.62 -20.12 37.03
CA TRP A 54 11.02 -20.12 38.44
C TRP A 54 11.63 -21.47 38.84
N LYS A 55 12.39 -21.49 39.92
CA LYS A 55 12.97 -22.71 40.48
C LYS A 55 13.13 -22.58 42.01
N SER A 56 12.93 -23.69 42.72
CA SER A 56 13.29 -23.80 44.14
C SER A 56 14.49 -24.73 44.31
N ALA A 57 15.19 -24.61 45.43
CA ALA A 57 16.27 -25.54 45.80
C ALA A 57 15.75 -26.95 46.20
N GLY A 58 14.43 -27.16 46.16
CA GLY A 58 13.75 -28.40 46.54
C GLY A 58 13.00 -28.30 47.87
N ASP A 59 12.14 -29.29 48.11
CA ASP A 59 11.33 -29.39 49.32
C ASP A 59 12.15 -29.97 50.47
N SER A 60 11.98 -29.38 51.66
CA SER A 60 12.48 -29.94 52.91
C SER A 60 11.34 -30.69 53.61
N PRO A 61 11.59 -31.91 54.14
CA PRO A 61 10.60 -32.62 54.96
C PRO A 61 10.27 -31.89 56.27
N ASP A 62 11.14 -30.97 56.73
CA ASP A 62 10.82 -30.05 57.83
C ASP A 62 10.12 -28.78 57.29
N PRO A 63 8.86 -28.52 57.65
CA PRO A 63 8.10 -27.34 57.23
C PRO A 63 8.64 -26.01 57.80
N ARG A 64 9.54 -26.04 58.79
CA ARG A 64 10.22 -24.85 59.31
C ARG A 64 11.48 -24.47 58.52
N SER A 65 11.98 -25.37 57.68
CA SER A 65 13.15 -25.10 56.85
C SER A 65 12.85 -24.05 55.79
N LEU A 66 13.79 -23.13 55.62
CA LEU A 66 13.80 -22.18 54.51
C LEU A 66 14.47 -22.82 53.29
N THR A 67 13.83 -22.72 52.13
CA THR A 67 14.40 -23.09 50.83
C THR A 67 14.48 -21.87 49.93
N ALA A 68 15.53 -21.81 49.10
CA ALA A 68 15.71 -20.70 48.17
C ALA A 68 14.77 -20.86 46.97
N VAL A 69 14.16 -19.76 46.54
CA VAL A 69 13.31 -19.67 45.36
C VAL A 69 13.81 -18.54 44.49
N CYS A 70 13.94 -18.79 43.20
CA CYS A 70 14.17 -17.74 42.21
C CYS A 70 13.04 -17.65 41.20
N LEU A 71 12.80 -16.44 40.70
CA LEU A 71 11.78 -16.11 39.72
C LEU A 71 12.39 -15.15 38.69
N ALA A 72 12.21 -15.44 37.40
CA ALA A 72 12.49 -14.54 36.30
C ALA A 72 11.20 -14.27 35.50
N VAL A 73 10.97 -13.00 35.15
CA VAL A 73 9.76 -12.55 34.45
C VAL A 73 10.14 -11.63 33.29
N ARG A 74 9.69 -11.97 32.08
CA ARG A 74 9.89 -11.17 30.88
C ARG A 74 8.86 -10.03 30.81
N LEU A 75 9.36 -8.82 30.71
CA LEU A 75 8.64 -7.61 30.31
C LEU A 75 9.03 -7.23 28.87
N ASP A 76 8.62 -6.06 28.40
CA ASP A 76 8.78 -5.65 26.99
C ASP A 76 10.27 -5.51 26.59
N ASP A 77 11.08 -4.86 27.44
CA ASP A 77 12.50 -4.57 27.15
C ASP A 77 13.47 -5.07 28.23
N VAL A 78 12.97 -5.76 29.26
CA VAL A 78 13.77 -6.28 30.36
C VAL A 78 13.27 -7.65 30.83
N VAL A 79 14.17 -8.46 31.37
CA VAL A 79 13.80 -9.59 32.25
C VAL A 79 14.08 -9.18 33.69
N VAL A 80 13.09 -9.35 34.56
CA VAL A 80 13.24 -9.08 36.00
C VAL A 80 13.51 -10.39 36.71
N VAL A 81 14.66 -10.50 37.38
CA VAL A 81 15.06 -11.69 38.14
C VAL A 81 15.24 -11.35 39.62
N SER A 82 14.75 -12.25 40.49
CA SER A 82 14.91 -12.14 41.94
C SER A 82 15.09 -13.53 42.55
N ALA A 83 15.76 -13.56 43.70
CA ALA A 83 15.88 -14.74 44.53
C ALA A 83 15.56 -14.38 45.99
N SER A 84 14.79 -15.22 46.67
CA SER A 84 14.39 -15.05 48.07
C SER A 84 14.30 -16.41 48.74
N SER A 85 13.95 -16.44 50.02
CA SER A 85 13.76 -17.69 50.78
C SER A 85 12.35 -17.79 51.33
N ALA A 86 11.76 -18.98 51.26
CA ALA A 86 10.43 -19.26 51.82
C ALA A 86 10.42 -20.60 52.55
N ARG A 87 9.42 -20.80 53.42
CA ARG A 87 9.28 -22.03 54.22
C ARG A 87 8.39 -23.06 53.53
N GLY A 88 8.67 -24.34 53.77
CA GLY A 88 7.86 -25.46 53.27
C GLY A 88 7.99 -25.67 51.75
N ALA A 89 6.89 -26.06 51.10
CA ALA A 89 6.81 -26.25 49.65
C ALA A 89 6.86 -24.90 48.92
N ALA A 90 8.07 -24.38 48.75
CA ALA A 90 8.27 -23.00 48.38
C ALA A 90 7.97 -22.72 46.91
N THR A 91 7.03 -21.81 46.71
CA THR A 91 6.65 -21.23 45.43
C THR A 91 6.94 -19.73 45.44
N PRO A 92 6.90 -19.04 44.29
CA PRO A 92 7.07 -17.59 44.27
C PRO A 92 6.04 -16.84 45.14
N ALA A 93 4.79 -17.30 45.25
CA ALA A 93 3.82 -16.67 46.17
C ALA A 93 4.21 -16.80 47.65
N SER A 94 4.94 -17.86 48.02
CA SER A 94 5.46 -18.00 49.39
C SER A 94 6.71 -17.15 49.66
N ALA A 95 7.42 -16.74 48.61
CA ALA A 95 8.67 -15.96 48.70
C ALA A 95 8.44 -14.45 48.59
N TRP A 96 7.38 -14.01 47.91
CA TRP A 96 7.02 -12.60 47.76
C TRP A 96 5.53 -12.38 48.06
N HIS A 97 5.22 -11.62 49.11
CA HIS A 97 3.84 -11.34 49.53
C HIS A 97 3.00 -10.61 48.46
N ASP A 98 3.66 -9.98 47.49
CA ASP A 98 3.06 -9.23 46.39
C ASP A 98 2.50 -10.13 45.29
N ILE A 99 2.78 -11.44 45.36
CA ILE A 99 2.22 -12.45 44.49
C ILE A 99 1.12 -13.15 45.30
N PRO A 100 -0.17 -12.78 45.11
CA PRO A 100 -1.24 -13.13 46.04
C PRO A 100 -1.63 -14.62 46.00
N SER A 101 -1.38 -15.31 44.90
CA SER A 101 -1.67 -16.72 44.74
C SER A 101 -0.77 -17.38 43.71
N TRP A 102 -0.63 -18.69 43.83
CA TRP A 102 0.15 -19.52 42.93
C TRP A 102 -0.63 -20.76 42.48
N ASN A 103 -0.75 -20.96 41.18
CA ASN A 103 -1.33 -22.15 40.59
C ASN A 103 -0.22 -23.04 40.01
N VAL A 104 0.01 -24.19 40.64
CA VAL A 104 1.03 -25.17 40.22
C VAL A 104 0.62 -25.99 39.00
N VAL A 105 -0.67 -26.04 38.65
CA VAL A 105 -1.21 -26.82 37.52
C VAL A 105 -1.30 -25.98 36.25
N ASN A 106 -1.73 -24.72 36.35
CA ASN A 106 -1.89 -23.81 35.22
C ASN A 106 -0.92 -22.61 35.36
N ALA A 107 0.25 -22.73 34.73
CA ALA A 107 1.26 -21.66 34.71
C ALA A 107 0.71 -20.35 34.13
N GLY A 108 -0.12 -20.41 33.09
CA GLY A 108 -0.72 -19.23 32.45
C GLY A 108 -1.53 -18.36 33.41
N ALA A 109 -2.18 -18.97 34.41
CA ALA A 109 -2.96 -18.25 35.42
C ALA A 109 -2.11 -17.32 36.31
N ASN A 110 -0.82 -17.60 36.45
CA ASN A 110 0.09 -16.79 37.28
C ASN A 110 0.65 -15.56 36.53
N THR A 111 0.59 -15.55 35.20
CA THR A 111 1.21 -14.53 34.32
C THR A 111 0.86 -13.11 34.74
N ARG A 112 -0.41 -12.86 35.08
CA ARG A 112 -0.89 -11.54 35.51
C ARG A 112 -0.23 -11.11 36.83
N HIS A 113 -0.13 -12.01 37.80
CA HIS A 113 0.46 -11.72 39.12
C HIS A 113 1.96 -11.47 39.01
N VAL A 114 2.70 -12.32 38.29
CA VAL A 114 4.15 -12.19 38.16
C VAL A 114 4.56 -10.97 37.32
N ARG A 115 3.80 -10.59 36.29
CA ARG A 115 4.03 -9.34 35.55
C ARG A 115 3.74 -8.11 36.40
N ALA A 116 2.68 -8.14 37.22
CA ALA A 116 2.38 -7.06 38.16
C ALA A 116 3.49 -6.93 39.21
N TRP A 117 3.99 -8.05 39.74
CA TRP A 117 5.16 -8.10 40.62
C TRP A 117 6.38 -7.48 39.93
N ALA A 118 6.73 -7.91 38.71
CA ALA A 118 7.92 -7.43 37.99
C ALA A 118 7.89 -5.93 37.65
N ARG A 119 6.70 -5.32 37.48
CA ARG A 119 6.54 -3.91 37.11
C ARG A 119 6.66 -2.92 38.28
N ARG A 120 6.60 -3.39 39.53
CA ARG A 120 6.76 -2.49 40.69
C ARG A 120 8.21 -2.02 40.76
N ARG A 121 8.43 -0.70 40.59
CA ARG A 121 9.78 -0.09 40.55
C ARG A 121 10.47 -0.15 41.92
N GLU A 122 11.78 -0.37 41.86
CA GLU A 122 12.80 -0.14 42.89
C GLU A 122 12.63 -0.94 44.19
N GLN A 123 12.76 -2.27 44.10
CA GLN A 123 13.16 -3.07 45.26
C GLN A 123 14.59 -3.60 45.06
N PRO A 124 15.47 -3.52 46.07
CA PRO A 124 16.87 -3.92 45.96
C PRO A 124 17.06 -5.43 45.70
N ASP A 125 16.02 -6.24 45.91
CA ASP A 125 16.00 -7.68 45.66
C ASP A 125 15.61 -8.05 44.21
N ARG A 126 15.31 -7.07 43.34
CA ARG A 126 14.87 -7.30 41.95
C ARG A 126 15.87 -6.71 40.96
N LEU A 127 16.54 -7.58 40.22
CA LEU A 127 17.48 -7.17 39.19
C LEU A 127 16.76 -7.09 37.85
N HIS A 128 16.82 -5.90 37.25
CA HIS A 128 16.33 -5.65 35.89
C HIS A 128 17.48 -5.90 34.92
N VAL A 129 17.33 -6.90 34.06
CA VAL A 129 18.31 -7.24 33.03
C VAL A 129 17.79 -6.76 31.68
N PRO A 130 18.50 -5.86 30.99
CA PRO A 130 18.13 -5.41 29.65
C PRO A 130 18.01 -6.60 28.69
N ILE A 131 16.95 -6.62 27.88
CA ILE A 131 16.86 -7.50 26.73
C ILE A 131 17.56 -6.79 25.58
N VAL A 132 18.70 -7.33 25.15
CA VAL A 132 19.36 -6.89 23.93
C VAL A 132 18.67 -7.59 22.78
N ARG A 133 18.15 -6.78 21.86
CA ARG A 133 17.67 -7.25 20.57
C ARG A 133 18.80 -6.95 19.61
N ASP A 134 19.36 -7.97 18.98
CA ASP A 134 20.26 -7.73 17.87
C ASP A 134 19.53 -6.83 16.86
N ALA A 135 20.22 -5.84 16.31
CA ALA A 135 19.70 -5.12 15.14
C ALA A 135 19.27 -6.18 14.13
N PRO A 136 18.07 -6.09 13.54
CA PRO A 136 17.67 -7.08 12.54
C PRO A 136 18.78 -7.12 11.51
N GLU A 137 19.40 -8.28 11.36
CA GLU A 137 20.37 -8.54 10.30
C GLU A 137 19.72 -8.02 9.01
N THR A 138 20.42 -7.19 8.23
CA THR A 138 19.86 -6.62 7.01
C THR A 138 19.70 -7.74 6.00
N THR A 139 18.60 -8.48 6.11
CA THR A 139 18.29 -9.60 5.23
C THR A 139 17.60 -9.08 3.98
N GLU A 140 17.67 -9.88 2.92
CA GLU A 140 16.93 -9.62 1.69
C GLU A 140 15.43 -9.46 1.98
N GLU A 141 14.85 -10.28 2.86
CA GLU A 141 13.44 -10.18 3.24
C GLU A 141 13.12 -8.85 3.93
N SER A 142 14.01 -8.36 4.80
CA SER A 142 13.84 -7.08 5.49
C SER A 142 13.87 -5.91 4.49
N LEU A 143 14.84 -5.91 3.57
CA LEU A 143 14.96 -4.89 2.51
C LEU A 143 13.74 -4.90 1.57
N ARG A 144 13.28 -6.09 1.17
CA ARG A 144 12.07 -6.23 0.35
C ARG A 144 10.84 -5.71 1.10
N ALA A 145 10.69 -6.00 2.39
CA ALA A 145 9.59 -5.49 3.20
C ALA A 145 9.62 -3.95 3.29
N GLU A 146 10.81 -3.35 3.43
CA GLU A 146 10.98 -1.89 3.44
C GLU A 146 10.60 -1.26 2.09
N ILE A 147 11.03 -1.85 0.98
CA ILE A 147 10.64 -1.44 -0.38
C ILE A 147 9.13 -1.52 -0.58
N LEU A 148 8.50 -2.57 -0.06
CA LEU A 148 7.04 -2.75 -0.12
C LEU A 148 6.27 -1.72 0.71
N ALA A 149 6.83 -1.27 1.81
CA ALA A 149 6.25 -0.25 2.68
C ALA A 149 6.46 1.16 2.11
N ASN A 150 7.63 1.44 1.54
CA ASN A 150 8.05 2.73 1.01
C ASN A 150 8.53 2.58 -0.45
N PRO A 151 7.62 2.37 -1.42
CA PRO A 151 7.99 2.07 -2.79
C PRO A 151 8.66 3.22 -3.54
N ASP A 152 8.69 4.43 -3.00
CA ASP A 152 9.40 5.56 -3.60
C ASP A 152 10.82 5.76 -3.03
N ASP A 153 11.20 5.04 -1.97
CA ASP A 153 12.52 5.13 -1.34
C ASP A 153 13.54 4.22 -2.02
N ASP A 154 14.57 4.81 -2.61
CA ASP A 154 15.60 4.07 -3.35
C ASP A 154 16.73 3.56 -2.44
N ALA A 155 16.84 4.03 -1.20
CA ALA A 155 17.87 3.60 -0.25
C ALA A 155 17.88 2.06 -0.03
N PRO A 156 16.75 1.40 0.33
CA PRO A 156 16.75 -0.05 0.49
C PRO A 156 16.97 -0.80 -0.82
N ARG A 157 16.72 -0.18 -1.98
CA ARG A 157 16.98 -0.78 -3.30
C ARG A 157 18.46 -0.82 -3.63
N HIS A 158 19.21 0.24 -3.28
CA HIS A 158 20.67 0.25 -3.43
C HIS A 158 21.31 -0.85 -2.57
N VAL A 159 20.92 -0.96 -1.30
CA VAL A 159 21.44 -2.00 -0.40
C VAL A 159 21.09 -3.41 -0.91
N LEU A 160 19.86 -3.62 -1.37
CA LEU A 160 19.45 -4.90 -1.93
C LEU A 160 20.20 -5.23 -3.24
N SER A 161 20.41 -4.23 -4.09
CA SER A 161 21.18 -4.37 -5.32
C SER A 161 22.58 -4.91 -5.03
N ASP A 162 23.30 -4.27 -4.11
CA ASP A 162 24.66 -4.67 -3.73
C ASP A 162 24.68 -6.09 -3.16
N LEU A 163 23.75 -6.40 -2.26
CA LEU A 163 23.60 -7.74 -1.67
C LEU A 163 23.37 -8.84 -2.72
N LEU A 164 22.54 -8.55 -3.73
CA LEU A 164 22.22 -9.51 -4.80
C LEU A 164 23.41 -9.67 -5.76
N ILE A 165 24.13 -8.59 -6.06
CA ILE A 165 25.35 -8.63 -6.88
C ILE A 165 26.43 -9.50 -6.21
N GLU A 166 26.65 -9.33 -4.90
CA GLU A 166 27.60 -10.16 -4.14
C GLU A 166 27.28 -11.66 -4.20
N ARG A 167 25.99 -11.99 -4.32
CA ARG A 167 25.50 -13.38 -4.44
C ARG A 167 25.47 -13.89 -5.89
N GLY A 168 25.81 -13.05 -6.87
CA GLY A 168 25.73 -13.38 -8.28
C GLY A 168 24.30 -13.46 -8.83
N ASP A 169 23.32 -12.86 -8.15
CA ASP A 169 21.95 -12.76 -8.67
C ASP A 169 21.85 -11.61 -9.67
N PRO A 170 21.49 -11.87 -10.94
CA PRO A 170 21.38 -10.84 -11.99
C PRO A 170 20.32 -9.77 -11.68
N ARG A 171 19.40 -10.02 -10.74
CA ARG A 171 18.41 -9.03 -10.31
C ARG A 171 19.06 -7.84 -9.61
N GLY A 172 20.22 -8.03 -8.96
CA GLY A 172 20.99 -6.93 -8.37
C GLY A 172 21.47 -5.92 -9.42
N GLU A 173 22.14 -6.39 -10.47
CA GLU A 173 22.55 -5.55 -11.61
C GLU A 173 21.35 -4.84 -12.25
N PHE A 174 20.23 -5.57 -12.43
CA PHE A 174 19.02 -5.00 -13.01
C PHE A 174 18.41 -3.86 -12.15
N ILE A 175 18.40 -4.00 -10.81
CA ILE A 175 17.97 -2.92 -9.90
C ILE A 175 18.87 -1.69 -10.08
N ALA A 176 20.19 -1.85 -10.04
CA ALA A 176 21.14 -0.74 -10.19
C ALA A 176 20.94 0.01 -11.52
N LEU A 177 20.81 -0.71 -12.63
CA LEU A 177 20.62 -0.12 -13.96
C LEU A 177 19.29 0.64 -14.05
N GLN A 178 18.20 0.09 -13.50
CA GLN A 178 16.92 0.81 -13.52
C GLN A 178 16.94 2.05 -12.61
N LEU A 179 17.65 2.03 -11.48
CA LEU A 179 17.84 3.23 -10.66
C LEU A 179 18.66 4.30 -11.40
N GLN A 180 19.68 3.90 -12.15
CA GLN A 180 20.45 4.82 -13.01
C GLN A 180 19.57 5.46 -14.09
N LEU A 181 18.70 4.68 -14.74
CA LEU A 181 17.76 5.18 -15.75
C LEU A 181 16.72 6.15 -15.18
N GLU A 182 16.35 6.04 -13.90
CA GLU A 182 15.48 7.02 -13.24
C GLU A 182 16.18 8.36 -13.04
N ALA A 183 17.49 8.37 -12.82
CA ALA A 183 18.27 9.58 -12.63
C ALA A 183 18.56 10.30 -13.96
N ALA A 184 18.91 9.54 -15.00
CA ALA A 184 19.14 10.08 -16.33
C ALA A 184 18.95 9.00 -17.42
N PRO A 185 18.35 9.34 -18.58
CA PRO A 185 18.24 8.41 -19.69
C PRO A 185 19.61 8.07 -20.27
N ASP A 186 19.89 6.79 -20.46
CA ASP A 186 21.11 6.27 -21.08
C ASP A 186 20.77 5.03 -21.92
N GLU A 187 21.11 5.07 -23.21
CA GLU A 187 20.73 4.01 -24.16
C GLU A 187 21.51 2.70 -23.92
N ALA A 188 22.78 2.79 -23.51
CA ALA A 188 23.59 1.61 -23.22
C ALA A 188 23.07 0.90 -21.96
N VAL A 189 22.75 1.67 -20.93
CA VAL A 189 22.11 1.16 -19.69
C VAL A 189 20.73 0.57 -19.99
N SER A 190 19.92 1.23 -20.83
CA SER A 190 18.62 0.73 -21.26
C SER A 190 18.73 -0.60 -22.00
N THR A 191 19.73 -0.70 -22.89
CA THR A 191 20.00 -1.92 -23.66
C THR A 191 20.36 -3.07 -22.72
N ARG A 192 21.30 -2.83 -21.80
CA ARG A 192 21.71 -3.83 -20.82
C ARG A 192 20.58 -4.27 -19.90
N ALA A 193 19.76 -3.34 -19.42
CA ALA A 193 18.59 -3.67 -18.59
C ALA A 193 17.56 -4.53 -19.35
N LYS A 194 17.33 -4.25 -20.65
CA LYS A 194 16.47 -5.07 -21.52
C LYS A 194 17.04 -6.47 -21.72
N GLU A 195 18.35 -6.62 -21.90
CA GLU A 195 19.01 -7.93 -22.00
C GLU A 195 18.78 -8.78 -20.75
N LEU A 196 19.02 -8.22 -19.56
CA LEU A 196 18.77 -8.89 -18.28
C LEU A 196 17.30 -9.28 -18.12
N LEU A 197 16.38 -8.37 -18.45
CA LEU A 197 14.95 -8.63 -18.37
C LEU A 197 14.51 -9.74 -19.31
N ASN A 198 15.03 -9.77 -20.54
CA ASN A 198 14.74 -10.83 -21.51
C ASN A 198 15.30 -12.19 -21.07
N ALA A 199 16.46 -12.21 -20.42
CA ALA A 199 17.11 -13.44 -19.98
C ALA A 199 16.53 -14.00 -18.67
N HIS A 200 16.12 -13.15 -17.72
CA HIS A 200 15.81 -13.57 -16.35
C HIS A 200 14.40 -13.15 -15.88
N GLY A 201 13.73 -12.25 -16.59
CA GLY A 201 12.47 -11.63 -16.15
C GLY A 201 11.36 -12.63 -15.84
N ASP A 202 11.16 -13.64 -16.70
CA ASP A 202 10.13 -14.66 -16.49
C ASP A 202 10.36 -15.43 -15.18
N GLY A 203 11.62 -15.68 -14.80
CA GLY A 203 11.99 -16.34 -13.54
C GLY A 203 11.75 -15.47 -12.30
N TRP A 204 11.97 -14.16 -12.40
CA TRP A 204 11.68 -13.23 -11.29
C TRP A 204 10.17 -13.11 -11.03
N VAL A 205 9.37 -13.11 -12.11
CA VAL A 205 7.93 -12.87 -12.05
C VAL A 205 7.17 -14.15 -11.69
N GLY A 206 7.58 -15.30 -12.24
CA GLY A 206 6.91 -16.57 -12.00
C GLY A 206 5.47 -16.65 -12.52
N LEU A 207 5.13 -15.86 -13.55
CA LEU A 207 3.80 -15.86 -14.20
C LEU A 207 3.92 -16.27 -15.66
N SER A 208 2.86 -16.88 -16.20
CA SER A 208 2.72 -17.06 -17.64
C SER A 208 2.46 -15.72 -18.33
N ARG A 209 3.07 -15.50 -19.50
CA ARG A 209 2.82 -14.30 -20.31
C ARG A 209 1.39 -14.21 -20.83
N ASP A 210 0.69 -15.34 -20.90
CA ASP A 210 -0.74 -15.39 -21.27
C ASP A 210 -1.65 -14.92 -20.13
N GLU A 211 -1.17 -14.96 -18.88
CA GLU A 211 -1.92 -14.60 -17.69
C GLU A 211 -1.76 -13.12 -17.35
N ALA A 212 -0.51 -12.65 -17.29
CA ALA A 212 -0.20 -11.25 -17.09
C ALA A 212 1.16 -10.84 -17.68
N LEU A 213 1.25 -9.59 -18.15
CA LEU A 213 2.50 -8.94 -18.51
C LEU A 213 2.91 -7.90 -17.46
N PRO A 214 4.06 -8.07 -16.79
CA PRO A 214 4.60 -7.09 -15.86
C PRO A 214 5.33 -5.98 -16.59
N THR A 215 5.34 -4.79 -15.98
CA THR A 215 6.27 -3.70 -16.31
C THR A 215 7.14 -3.42 -15.11
N PHE A 216 8.46 -3.40 -15.35
CA PHE A 216 9.46 -3.19 -14.31
C PHE A 216 9.87 -1.72 -14.24
N ARG A 217 9.98 -1.23 -13.00
CA ARG A 217 10.57 0.06 -12.68
C ARG A 217 11.40 -0.05 -11.40
N ARG A 218 12.58 0.57 -11.37
CA ARG A 218 13.52 0.51 -10.22
C ARG A 218 13.86 -0.92 -9.75
N GLY A 219 13.83 -1.89 -10.68
CA GLY A 219 14.16 -3.30 -10.46
C GLY A 219 13.00 -4.20 -9.96
N PHE A 220 11.79 -3.65 -9.89
CA PHE A 220 10.61 -4.34 -9.35
C PHE A 220 9.41 -4.21 -10.26
N VAL A 221 8.43 -5.10 -10.10
CA VAL A 221 7.17 -5.01 -10.84
C VAL A 221 6.34 -3.84 -10.29
N GLU A 222 6.15 -2.81 -11.11
CA GLU A 222 5.36 -1.62 -10.73
C GLU A 222 3.92 -1.72 -11.25
N SER A 223 3.73 -2.33 -12.43
CA SER A 223 2.41 -2.51 -13.01
C SER A 223 2.23 -3.87 -13.66
N LEU A 224 0.98 -4.35 -13.67
CA LEU A 224 0.59 -5.59 -14.32
C LEU A 224 -0.54 -5.34 -15.32
N GLN A 225 -0.38 -5.85 -16.53
CA GLN A 225 -1.46 -6.04 -17.47
C GLN A 225 -1.97 -7.47 -17.36
N ILE A 226 -3.21 -7.66 -16.93
CA ILE A 226 -3.85 -8.95 -16.66
C ILE A 226 -4.84 -9.25 -17.77
N PHE A 227 -4.81 -10.46 -18.33
CA PHE A 227 -5.68 -10.86 -19.44
C PHE A 227 -6.90 -11.68 -19.01
N GLU A 228 -6.80 -12.33 -17.85
CA GLU A 228 -7.90 -13.09 -17.25
C GLU A 228 -8.90 -12.18 -16.51
N PRO A 229 -10.18 -12.58 -16.40
CA PRO A 229 -11.23 -11.80 -15.73
C PRO A 229 -11.20 -11.90 -14.20
N LEU A 230 -10.26 -12.65 -13.64
CA LEU A 230 -10.07 -12.82 -12.21
C LEU A 230 -8.59 -12.71 -11.89
N VAL A 231 -8.29 -12.25 -10.68
CA VAL A 231 -6.93 -12.27 -10.15
C VAL A 231 -6.63 -13.69 -9.67
N SER A 232 -5.70 -14.37 -10.35
CA SER A 232 -5.28 -15.71 -9.95
C SER A 232 -4.48 -15.68 -8.64
N THR A 233 -4.28 -16.86 -8.05
CA THR A 233 -3.39 -17.02 -6.89
C THR A 233 -1.98 -16.51 -7.20
N ALA A 234 -1.43 -16.83 -8.37
CA ALA A 234 -0.07 -16.44 -8.73
C ALA A 234 0.07 -14.91 -8.88
N VAL A 235 -0.92 -14.24 -9.50
CA VAL A 235 -0.94 -12.77 -9.58
C VAL A 235 -1.09 -12.16 -8.18
N ALA A 236 -1.94 -12.72 -7.32
CA ALA A 236 -2.11 -12.25 -5.96
C ALA A 236 -0.82 -12.39 -5.11
N GLU A 237 -0.09 -13.49 -5.26
CA GLU A 237 1.21 -13.71 -4.63
C GLU A 237 2.25 -12.71 -5.13
N LEU A 238 2.29 -12.46 -6.45
CA LEU A 238 3.17 -11.46 -7.04
C LEU A 238 2.87 -10.05 -6.50
N CYS A 239 1.61 -9.64 -6.46
CA CYS A 239 1.19 -8.37 -5.88
C CYS A 239 1.49 -8.28 -4.37
N GLY A 240 1.61 -9.40 -3.67
CA GLY A 240 2.03 -9.45 -2.27
C GLY A 240 3.52 -9.14 -2.09
N ARG A 241 4.38 -9.70 -2.95
CA ARG A 241 5.85 -9.63 -2.85
C ARG A 241 6.52 -8.51 -3.64
N GLU A 242 5.82 -7.92 -4.61
CA GLU A 242 6.31 -6.80 -5.44
C GLU A 242 5.56 -5.49 -5.12
N PRO A 243 6.20 -4.32 -5.24
CA PRO A 243 5.60 -2.99 -5.00
C PRO A 243 4.69 -2.57 -6.16
N VAL A 244 3.73 -3.41 -6.54
CA VAL A 244 2.77 -3.14 -7.61
C VAL A 244 1.86 -1.97 -7.21
N ARG A 245 1.74 -1.00 -8.11
CA ARG A 245 0.92 0.22 -7.91
C ARG A 245 -0.15 0.41 -8.99
N ALA A 246 -0.09 -0.33 -10.08
CA ALA A 246 -1.06 -0.22 -11.17
C ALA A 246 -1.47 -1.59 -11.71
N LEU A 247 -2.78 -1.80 -11.86
CA LEU A 247 -3.34 -2.98 -12.51
C LEU A 247 -4.17 -2.56 -13.71
N ARG A 248 -3.92 -3.21 -14.84
CA ARG A 248 -4.63 -3.04 -16.09
C ARG A 248 -5.28 -4.35 -16.50
N PHE A 249 -6.59 -4.45 -16.39
CA PHE A 249 -7.36 -5.59 -16.84
C PHE A 249 -7.77 -5.40 -18.30
N VAL A 250 -7.29 -6.30 -19.15
CA VAL A 250 -7.60 -6.36 -20.58
C VAL A 250 -8.28 -7.70 -20.84
N THR A 251 -9.57 -7.79 -20.52
CA THR A 251 -10.32 -9.04 -20.63
C THR A 251 -11.50 -8.92 -21.60
N SER A 252 -11.86 -10.05 -22.20
CA SER A 252 -13.03 -10.24 -23.05
C SER A 252 -14.19 -10.92 -22.30
N ARG A 253 -14.05 -11.12 -20.99
CA ARG A 253 -15.05 -11.76 -20.12
C ARG A 253 -15.56 -10.81 -19.04
N ARG A 254 -16.64 -11.20 -18.38
CA ARG A 254 -17.21 -10.44 -17.24
C ARG A 254 -16.21 -10.45 -16.07
N MET A 255 -15.95 -9.29 -15.50
CA MET A 255 -15.00 -9.13 -14.38
C MET A 255 -15.62 -9.60 -13.06
N GLU A 256 -14.87 -10.36 -12.28
CA GLU A 256 -15.25 -10.73 -10.91
C GLU A 256 -14.43 -9.92 -9.91
N MET A 257 -15.10 -9.03 -9.16
CA MET A 257 -14.44 -8.06 -8.29
C MET A 257 -14.35 -8.49 -6.82
N HIS A 258 -15.00 -9.59 -6.43
CA HIS A 258 -15.04 -10.02 -5.03
C HIS A 258 -13.65 -10.42 -4.50
N SER A 259 -12.89 -11.21 -5.26
CA SER A 259 -11.52 -11.59 -4.87
C SER A 259 -10.57 -10.39 -4.86
N LEU A 260 -10.75 -9.45 -5.79
CA LEU A 260 -9.96 -8.22 -5.83
C LEU A 260 -10.24 -7.34 -4.61
N SER A 261 -11.52 -7.16 -4.25
CA SER A 261 -11.93 -6.25 -3.17
C SER A 261 -11.47 -6.70 -1.79
N LEU A 262 -11.23 -8.00 -1.62
CA LEU A 262 -10.66 -8.61 -0.40
C LEU A 262 -9.13 -8.69 -0.40
N ALA A 263 -8.45 -8.25 -1.47
CA ALA A 263 -7.02 -8.42 -1.60
C ALA A 263 -6.23 -7.51 -0.62
N PRO A 264 -5.32 -8.05 0.19
CA PRO A 264 -4.60 -7.28 1.21
C PRO A 264 -3.61 -6.25 0.62
N TRP A 265 -3.18 -6.45 -0.62
CA TRP A 265 -2.31 -5.53 -1.35
C TRP A 265 -3.06 -4.42 -2.09
N LEU A 266 -4.39 -4.48 -2.18
CA LEU A 266 -5.21 -3.49 -2.89
C LEU A 266 -4.99 -2.03 -2.41
N PRO A 267 -4.76 -1.75 -1.11
CA PRO A 267 -4.47 -0.39 -0.65
C PRO A 267 -3.22 0.27 -1.26
N ARG A 268 -2.29 -0.52 -1.82
CA ARG A 268 -1.09 0.00 -2.51
C ARG A 268 -1.36 0.38 -3.97
N ILE A 269 -2.50 -0.03 -4.52
CA ILE A 269 -2.85 0.21 -5.91
C ILE A 269 -3.37 1.65 -6.06
N HIS A 270 -2.67 2.41 -6.87
CA HIS A 270 -2.97 3.81 -7.17
C HIS A 270 -3.66 3.96 -8.54
N THR A 271 -3.49 2.99 -9.43
CA THR A 271 -4.13 3.00 -10.76
C THR A 271 -4.85 1.68 -11.00
N LEU A 272 -6.14 1.76 -11.32
CA LEU A 272 -6.94 0.65 -11.79
C LEU A 272 -7.49 0.99 -13.16
N GLU A 273 -7.17 0.15 -14.14
CA GLU A 273 -7.66 0.29 -15.50
C GLU A 273 -8.38 -0.97 -15.93
N PHE A 274 -9.60 -0.79 -16.44
CA PHE A 274 -10.43 -1.82 -17.04
C PHE A 274 -10.72 -1.39 -18.47
N VAL A 275 -10.27 -2.21 -19.42
CA VAL A 275 -10.49 -2.00 -20.85
C VAL A 275 -11.19 -3.22 -21.40
N ALA A 276 -12.37 -3.02 -21.99
CA ALA A 276 -13.07 -4.09 -22.68
C ALA A 276 -12.47 -4.29 -24.08
N ASN A 277 -12.21 -5.55 -24.42
CA ASN A 277 -12.02 -5.95 -25.82
C ASN A 277 -13.41 -6.17 -26.45
N ASN A 278 -14.04 -5.07 -26.86
CA ASN A 278 -15.46 -4.96 -27.23
C ASN A 278 -15.87 -5.61 -28.56
N ARG A 279 -15.53 -6.89 -28.80
CA ARG A 279 -16.06 -7.61 -29.99
C ARG A 279 -17.50 -8.10 -29.85
N TYR A 280 -18.03 -8.29 -28.62
CA TYR A 280 -19.29 -9.03 -28.42
C TYR A 280 -20.26 -8.48 -27.35
N GLY A 281 -20.02 -7.30 -26.77
CA GLY A 281 -21.00 -6.63 -25.89
C GLY A 281 -21.34 -7.32 -24.55
N LEU A 282 -20.63 -8.39 -24.20
CA LEU A 282 -20.83 -9.18 -22.96
C LEU A 282 -19.64 -9.08 -21.98
N ALA A 283 -18.61 -8.30 -22.31
CA ALA A 283 -17.39 -8.15 -21.54
C ALA A 283 -17.40 -6.83 -20.78
N GLY A 284 -17.18 -6.86 -19.46
CA GLY A 284 -16.95 -5.63 -18.71
C GLY A 284 -17.24 -5.70 -17.21
N VAL A 285 -16.95 -4.60 -16.54
CA VAL A 285 -17.26 -4.31 -15.14
C VAL A 285 -18.75 -4.04 -15.03
N THR A 286 -19.50 -4.96 -14.43
CA THR A 286 -20.92 -4.76 -14.14
C THR A 286 -21.12 -3.79 -12.98
N ALA A 287 -22.32 -3.23 -12.84
CA ALA A 287 -22.71 -2.41 -11.69
C ALA A 287 -22.34 -3.09 -10.36
N ASP A 288 -22.78 -4.33 -10.14
CA ASP A 288 -22.49 -5.09 -8.91
C ASP A 288 -20.98 -5.24 -8.65
N ALA A 289 -20.19 -5.38 -9.72
CA ALA A 289 -18.75 -5.55 -9.63
C ALA A 289 -18.08 -4.23 -9.21
N LEU A 290 -18.54 -3.10 -9.77
CA LEU A 290 -18.14 -1.78 -9.34
C LEU A 290 -18.58 -1.51 -7.88
N GLU A 291 -19.75 -1.99 -7.46
CA GLU A 291 -20.25 -1.83 -6.08
C GLU A 291 -19.31 -2.49 -5.09
N ALA A 292 -19.01 -3.77 -5.33
CA ALA A 292 -18.13 -4.56 -4.47
C ALA A 292 -16.74 -3.90 -4.33
N LEU A 293 -16.22 -3.28 -5.39
CA LEU A 293 -14.96 -2.55 -5.34
C LEU A 293 -15.08 -1.26 -4.50
N LEU A 294 -16.16 -0.49 -4.67
CA LEU A 294 -16.37 0.78 -3.98
C LEU A 294 -16.72 0.63 -2.49
N GLU A 295 -17.37 -0.47 -2.11
CA GLU A 295 -17.83 -0.73 -0.74
C GLU A 295 -16.68 -1.02 0.24
N THR A 296 -15.62 -1.69 -0.21
CA THR A 296 -14.60 -2.27 0.69
C THR A 296 -13.68 -1.24 1.36
N SER A 297 -13.69 0.04 0.98
CA SER A 297 -12.80 1.10 1.49
C SER A 297 -11.29 0.81 1.35
N SER A 298 -10.90 -0.30 0.74
CA SER A 298 -9.51 -0.69 0.47
C SER A 298 -8.86 0.14 -0.64
N ILE A 299 -9.65 0.83 -1.48
CA ILE A 299 -9.17 1.65 -2.62
C ILE A 299 -8.96 3.14 -2.27
N ARG A 300 -8.82 3.50 -1.00
CA ARG A 300 -8.69 4.92 -0.60
C ARG A 300 -7.43 5.59 -1.14
N GLY A 301 -6.40 4.80 -1.45
CA GLY A 301 -5.18 5.25 -2.11
C GLY A 301 -5.33 5.46 -3.63
N LEU A 302 -6.45 5.05 -4.24
CA LEU A 302 -6.62 5.10 -5.69
C LEU A 302 -6.58 6.54 -6.20
N LYS A 303 -5.64 6.80 -7.10
CA LYS A 303 -5.41 8.10 -7.76
C LYS A 303 -6.02 8.14 -9.15
N ARG A 304 -6.04 7.00 -9.87
CA ARG A 304 -6.55 6.91 -11.24
C ARG A 304 -7.46 5.71 -11.42
N LEU A 305 -8.67 5.96 -11.93
CA LEU A 305 -9.63 4.93 -12.30
C LEU A 305 -10.01 5.07 -13.77
N VAL A 306 -9.81 4.02 -14.53
CA VAL A 306 -10.19 3.94 -15.95
C VAL A 306 -11.18 2.81 -16.13
N LEU A 307 -12.38 3.16 -16.59
CA LEU A 307 -13.44 2.24 -16.99
C LEU A 307 -13.78 2.55 -18.45
N ARG A 308 -12.83 2.25 -19.34
CA ARG A 308 -12.95 2.50 -20.77
C ARG A 308 -13.78 1.41 -21.41
N ASP A 309 -14.76 1.80 -22.23
CA ASP A 309 -15.63 0.88 -22.94
C ASP A 309 -16.43 -0.02 -21.99
N GLN A 310 -16.71 0.49 -20.77
CA GLN A 310 -17.48 -0.19 -19.73
C GLN A 310 -18.84 0.47 -19.57
N PRO A 311 -19.97 -0.18 -19.90
CA PRO A 311 -21.31 0.43 -19.85
C PRO A 311 -21.84 0.54 -18.40
N VAL A 312 -21.13 1.29 -17.55
CA VAL A 312 -21.53 1.52 -16.15
C VAL A 312 -22.78 2.38 -16.04
N GLY A 313 -23.05 3.22 -17.05
CA GLY A 313 -24.23 4.06 -17.17
C GLY A 313 -24.44 5.06 -16.03
N ASP A 314 -25.61 5.69 -16.02
CA ASP A 314 -25.99 6.65 -14.97
C ASP A 314 -26.09 5.99 -13.58
N HIS A 315 -26.29 4.67 -13.53
CA HIS A 315 -26.29 3.91 -12.29
C HIS A 315 -24.89 3.87 -11.67
N GLY A 316 -23.84 3.59 -12.44
CA GLY A 316 -22.45 3.70 -11.97
C GLY A 316 -22.10 5.10 -11.47
N ALA A 317 -22.59 6.16 -12.13
CA ALA A 317 -22.46 7.53 -11.62
C ALA A 317 -23.15 7.74 -10.26
N ALA A 318 -24.33 7.15 -10.05
CA ALA A 318 -25.03 7.19 -8.76
C ALA A 318 -24.25 6.45 -7.66
N MET A 319 -23.61 5.32 -8.00
CA MET A 319 -22.76 4.58 -7.06
C MET A 319 -21.52 5.38 -6.67
N PHE A 320 -20.86 6.05 -7.62
CA PHE A 320 -19.76 6.96 -7.30
C PHE A 320 -20.17 8.07 -6.33
N ALA A 321 -21.41 8.56 -6.43
CA ALA A 321 -21.94 9.55 -5.48
C ALA A 321 -22.26 8.93 -4.11
N GLN A 322 -22.87 7.74 -4.09
CA GLN A 322 -23.18 6.98 -2.87
C GLN A 322 -21.89 6.63 -2.08
N TYR A 323 -20.85 6.17 -2.78
CA TYR A 323 -19.57 5.76 -2.22
C TYR A 323 -18.48 6.83 -2.39
N ALA A 324 -18.86 8.12 -2.41
CA ALA A 324 -17.92 9.21 -2.66
C ALA A 324 -16.75 9.25 -1.66
N SER A 325 -16.95 8.78 -0.43
CA SER A 325 -15.92 8.73 0.61
C SER A 325 -14.86 7.64 0.40
N SER A 326 -15.11 6.67 -0.49
CA SER A 326 -14.18 5.58 -0.81
C SER A 326 -13.02 6.02 -1.71
N LEU A 327 -13.16 7.13 -2.42
CA LEU A 327 -12.19 7.64 -3.41
C LEU A 327 -11.64 9.04 -3.05
N PRO A 328 -11.11 9.26 -1.83
CA PRO A 328 -10.66 10.59 -1.39
C PRO A 328 -9.41 11.08 -2.16
N SER A 329 -8.62 10.15 -2.69
CA SER A 329 -7.35 10.40 -3.37
C SER A 329 -7.47 10.47 -4.89
N LEU A 330 -8.67 10.29 -5.45
CA LEU A 330 -8.87 10.24 -6.90
C LEU A 330 -8.49 11.59 -7.53
N ARG A 331 -7.70 11.52 -8.60
CA ARG A 331 -7.22 12.64 -9.42
C ARG A 331 -7.50 12.43 -10.90
N ALA A 332 -7.64 11.18 -11.36
CA ALA A 332 -7.92 10.88 -12.75
C ALA A 332 -9.11 9.93 -12.87
N LEU A 333 -10.10 10.32 -13.67
CA LEU A 333 -11.27 9.51 -13.96
C LEU A 333 -11.50 9.45 -15.48
N VAL A 334 -11.49 8.23 -16.03
CA VAL A 334 -11.77 7.98 -17.44
C VAL A 334 -12.97 7.05 -17.55
N LEU A 335 -14.09 7.58 -18.03
CA LEU A 335 -15.34 6.85 -18.29
C LEU A 335 -15.70 6.99 -19.78
N GLN A 336 -14.77 6.68 -20.67
CA GLN A 336 -15.01 6.74 -22.10
C GLN A 336 -15.97 5.64 -22.55
N ASN A 337 -16.94 5.99 -23.41
CA ASN A 337 -17.94 5.06 -23.93
C ASN A 337 -18.62 4.26 -22.79
N ALA A 338 -19.05 4.99 -21.75
CA ALA A 338 -19.56 4.41 -20.52
C ALA A 338 -21.09 4.39 -20.43
N ALA A 339 -21.78 4.71 -21.54
CA ALA A 339 -23.23 4.87 -21.62
C ALA A 339 -23.80 5.91 -20.63
N LEU A 340 -23.02 6.93 -20.28
CA LEU A 340 -23.48 8.03 -19.43
C LEU A 340 -24.35 9.01 -20.21
N THR A 341 -25.39 9.54 -19.56
CA THR A 341 -26.23 10.61 -20.08
C THR A 341 -25.98 11.92 -19.34
N ALA A 342 -26.72 12.98 -19.69
CA ALA A 342 -26.72 14.25 -18.94
C ALA A 342 -27.08 14.07 -17.45
N ARG A 343 -27.86 13.04 -17.09
CA ARG A 343 -28.15 12.71 -15.69
C ARG A 343 -26.91 12.21 -14.96
N GLY A 344 -26.18 11.26 -15.54
CA GLY A 344 -24.92 10.77 -14.98
C GLY A 344 -23.88 11.88 -14.83
N ALA A 345 -23.75 12.74 -15.84
CA ALA A 345 -22.91 13.93 -15.78
C ALA A 345 -23.26 14.85 -14.60
N ARG A 346 -24.56 15.13 -14.40
CA ARG A 346 -25.04 15.94 -13.25
C ARG A 346 -24.68 15.29 -11.93
N THR A 347 -24.90 13.99 -11.80
CA THR A 347 -24.57 13.22 -10.59
C THR A 347 -23.08 13.31 -10.28
N LEU A 348 -22.20 13.05 -11.27
CA LEU A 348 -20.75 13.14 -11.11
C LEU A 348 -20.30 14.54 -10.68
N SER A 349 -20.86 15.59 -11.30
CA SER A 349 -20.54 16.99 -10.98
C SER A 349 -20.81 17.37 -9.52
N GLY A 350 -21.75 16.68 -8.86
CA GLY A 350 -22.12 16.92 -7.47
C GLY A 350 -21.17 16.27 -6.46
N ILE A 351 -20.21 15.44 -6.91
CA ILE A 351 -19.36 14.68 -6.01
C ILE A 351 -18.16 15.53 -5.55
N ARG A 352 -17.83 15.50 -4.25
CA ARG A 352 -16.78 16.35 -3.66
C ARG A 352 -15.41 16.17 -4.32
N TRP A 353 -15.03 14.95 -4.68
CA TRP A 353 -13.73 14.69 -5.33
C TRP A 353 -13.71 15.08 -6.80
N PHE A 354 -14.85 15.33 -7.46
CA PHE A 354 -14.92 15.68 -8.88
C PHE A 354 -14.15 16.97 -9.20
N ASN A 355 -14.17 17.93 -8.27
CA ASN A 355 -13.42 19.18 -8.36
C ASN A 355 -11.94 19.07 -7.99
N ARG A 356 -11.51 17.90 -7.52
CA ARG A 356 -10.11 17.57 -7.23
C ARG A 356 -9.47 16.75 -8.35
N LEU A 357 -10.25 16.35 -9.36
CA LEU A 357 -9.70 15.71 -10.53
C LEU A 357 -8.73 16.67 -11.23
N GLU A 358 -7.70 16.10 -11.81
CA GLU A 358 -6.72 16.72 -12.69
C GLU A 358 -6.92 16.21 -14.13
N GLU A 359 -7.35 14.96 -14.29
CA GLU A 359 -7.68 14.33 -15.57
C GLU A 359 -9.13 13.84 -15.55
N LEU A 360 -9.94 14.30 -16.51
CA LEU A 360 -11.29 13.82 -16.72
C LEU A 360 -11.50 13.51 -18.21
N SER A 361 -11.77 12.24 -18.53
CA SER A 361 -12.24 11.86 -19.87
C SER A 361 -13.62 11.22 -19.76
N LEU A 362 -14.58 11.85 -20.45
CA LEU A 362 -15.95 11.38 -20.61
C LEU A 362 -16.28 11.25 -22.11
N ALA A 363 -15.25 11.00 -22.92
CA ALA A 363 -15.38 10.85 -24.37
C ALA A 363 -16.39 9.76 -24.75
N ASP A 364 -16.99 9.91 -25.92
CA ASP A 364 -17.94 8.96 -26.52
C ASP A 364 -19.14 8.62 -25.60
N ASN A 365 -19.54 9.54 -24.72
CA ASN A 365 -20.82 9.51 -24.01
C ASN A 365 -21.79 10.48 -24.67
N ALA A 366 -23.04 10.06 -24.91
CA ALA A 366 -24.05 10.86 -25.61
C ALA A 366 -24.63 12.00 -24.74
N PHE A 367 -23.77 12.94 -24.35
CA PHE A 367 -24.10 14.06 -23.45
C PHE A 367 -24.88 15.17 -24.12
N GLN A 368 -24.65 15.40 -25.41
CA GLN A 368 -25.18 16.57 -26.11
C GLN A 368 -24.82 17.86 -25.34
N VAL A 369 -25.58 18.94 -25.53
CA VAL A 369 -25.33 20.21 -24.84
C VAL A 369 -25.66 20.09 -23.35
N GLN A 370 -26.74 19.39 -23.01
CA GLN A 370 -27.28 19.30 -21.65
C GLN A 370 -26.31 18.60 -20.70
N GLY A 371 -25.58 17.58 -21.17
CA GLY A 371 -24.56 16.93 -20.36
C GLY A 371 -23.36 17.84 -20.11
N VAL A 372 -22.91 18.62 -21.10
CA VAL A 372 -21.85 19.62 -20.90
C VAL A 372 -22.29 20.67 -19.88
N GLU A 373 -23.52 21.19 -19.98
CA GLU A 373 -24.10 22.12 -18.99
C GLU A 373 -24.15 21.51 -17.59
N ALA A 374 -24.53 20.23 -17.49
CA ALA A 374 -24.58 19.53 -16.22
C ALA A 374 -23.19 19.36 -15.59
N LEU A 375 -22.14 19.12 -16.39
CA LEU A 375 -20.77 18.96 -15.90
C LEU A 375 -20.23 20.25 -15.29
N VAL A 376 -20.39 21.38 -15.99
CA VAL A 376 -19.75 22.65 -15.59
C VAL A 376 -20.67 23.60 -14.81
N GLY A 377 -21.98 23.38 -14.85
CA GLY A 377 -22.99 24.29 -14.29
C GLY A 377 -22.88 24.52 -12.78
N ASN A 378 -22.28 23.58 -12.05
CA ASN A 378 -22.04 23.69 -10.61
C ASN A 378 -20.68 24.35 -10.25
N GLY A 379 -20.04 25.03 -11.21
CA GLY A 379 -18.74 25.67 -11.00
C GLY A 379 -17.59 24.67 -10.89
N ALA A 380 -17.72 23.53 -11.57
CA ALA A 380 -16.74 22.45 -11.55
C ALA A 380 -15.50 22.75 -12.39
N GLY A 381 -14.43 21.97 -12.17
CA GLY A 381 -13.24 21.97 -13.03
C GLY A 381 -12.12 22.93 -12.64
N ARG A 382 -12.10 23.39 -11.38
CA ARG A 382 -11.02 24.23 -10.84
C ARG A 382 -9.63 23.60 -10.92
N SER A 383 -9.56 22.28 -10.71
CA SER A 383 -8.30 21.53 -10.68
C SER A 383 -8.03 20.75 -11.96
N TRP A 384 -8.96 20.77 -12.93
CA TRP A 384 -8.80 20.03 -14.19
C TRP A 384 -7.63 20.62 -14.97
N LYS A 385 -6.70 19.76 -15.34
CA LYS A 385 -5.61 20.03 -16.28
C LYS A 385 -5.95 19.47 -17.65
N THR A 386 -6.55 18.28 -17.67
CA THR A 386 -6.98 17.59 -18.88
C THR A 386 -8.47 17.30 -18.85
N LEU A 387 -9.17 17.76 -19.90
CA LEU A 387 -10.59 17.48 -20.12
C LEU A 387 -10.77 16.90 -21.53
N ASP A 388 -11.36 15.72 -21.61
CA ASP A 388 -11.72 15.07 -22.87
C ASP A 388 -13.24 14.82 -22.94
N LEU A 389 -13.86 15.51 -23.89
CA LEU A 389 -15.28 15.43 -24.23
C LEU A 389 -15.47 15.07 -25.70
N SER A 390 -14.49 14.40 -26.32
CA SER A 390 -14.55 13.99 -27.71
C SER A 390 -15.74 13.06 -27.98
N GLY A 391 -16.41 13.20 -29.12
CA GLY A 391 -17.53 12.31 -29.50
C GLY A 391 -18.79 12.44 -28.63
N THR A 392 -18.97 13.54 -27.90
CA THR A 392 -20.12 13.76 -27.00
C THR A 392 -21.32 14.46 -27.67
N ALA A 393 -21.22 14.74 -28.98
CA ALA A 393 -22.23 15.43 -29.78
C ALA A 393 -22.64 16.82 -29.24
N MET A 394 -21.71 17.53 -28.61
CA MET A 394 -22.00 18.79 -27.92
C MET A 394 -22.26 19.99 -28.87
N GLY A 395 -21.78 19.94 -30.12
CA GLY A 395 -21.93 21.01 -31.10
C GLY A 395 -21.35 22.37 -30.69
N ASN A 396 -21.71 23.42 -31.42
CA ASN A 396 -21.32 24.81 -31.09
C ASN A 396 -21.82 25.23 -29.70
N ALA A 397 -23.07 24.86 -29.36
CA ALA A 397 -23.70 25.25 -28.10
C ALA A 397 -22.92 24.71 -26.89
N GLY A 398 -22.46 23.46 -26.92
CA GLY A 398 -21.59 22.93 -25.86
C GLY A 398 -20.24 23.65 -25.78
N ALA A 399 -19.66 24.04 -26.92
CA ALA A 399 -18.44 24.86 -26.93
C ALA A 399 -18.64 26.22 -26.26
N PHE A 400 -19.79 26.87 -26.48
CA PHE A 400 -20.15 28.11 -25.79
C PHE A 400 -20.33 27.91 -24.27
N VAL A 401 -20.86 26.76 -23.86
CA VAL A 401 -20.97 26.41 -22.43
C VAL A 401 -19.59 26.26 -21.79
N ILE A 402 -18.68 25.54 -22.45
CA ILE A 402 -17.27 25.40 -22.00
C ILE A 402 -16.60 26.78 -21.93
N ALA A 403 -16.74 27.62 -22.96
CA ALA A 403 -16.17 28.96 -23.01
C ALA A 403 -16.66 29.88 -21.88
N ARG A 404 -17.88 29.65 -21.36
CA ARG A 404 -18.48 30.42 -20.26
C ARG A 404 -18.18 29.86 -18.87
N ALA A 405 -17.62 28.65 -18.77
CA ALA A 405 -17.33 28.01 -17.50
C ALA A 405 -16.07 28.59 -16.85
N ARG A 406 -16.29 29.61 -16.02
CA ARG A 406 -15.22 30.42 -15.38
C ARG A 406 -14.29 29.68 -14.44
N ALA A 407 -14.66 28.47 -14.02
CA ALA A 407 -13.89 27.70 -13.05
C ALA A 407 -12.66 27.00 -13.66
N MET A 408 -12.63 26.74 -14.97
CA MET A 408 -11.60 25.93 -15.66
C MET A 408 -10.30 26.70 -15.94
N THR A 409 -9.80 27.42 -14.93
CA THR A 409 -8.60 28.28 -15.03
C THR A 409 -7.28 27.52 -15.12
N SER A 410 -7.26 26.27 -14.66
CA SER A 410 -6.07 25.40 -14.64
C SER A 410 -5.97 24.49 -15.87
N LEU A 411 -6.94 24.57 -16.80
CA LEU A 411 -7.05 23.63 -17.91
C LEU A 411 -5.93 23.88 -18.94
N SER A 412 -5.10 22.86 -19.17
CA SER A 412 -3.98 22.90 -20.11
C SER A 412 -4.23 22.11 -21.38
N SER A 413 -5.04 21.04 -21.32
CA SER A 413 -5.37 20.17 -22.44
C SER A 413 -6.89 20.00 -22.58
N LEU A 414 -7.43 20.33 -23.74
CA LEU A 414 -8.87 20.19 -24.06
C LEU A 414 -9.09 19.40 -25.35
N PHE A 415 -9.66 18.20 -25.22
CA PHE A 415 -10.00 17.33 -26.34
C PHE A 415 -11.50 17.39 -26.62
N VAL A 416 -11.88 17.90 -27.79
CA VAL A 416 -13.26 18.07 -28.25
C VAL A 416 -13.45 17.55 -29.67
N ALA A 417 -12.68 16.54 -30.06
CA ALA A 417 -12.76 15.92 -31.37
C ALA A 417 -14.16 15.32 -31.63
N ARG A 418 -14.58 15.24 -32.89
CA ARG A 418 -15.81 14.56 -33.34
C ARG A 418 -17.09 15.05 -32.65
N ASN A 419 -17.21 16.35 -32.39
CA ASN A 419 -18.33 16.95 -31.67
C ASN A 419 -19.29 17.78 -32.53
N ARG A 420 -19.06 17.85 -33.84
CA ARG A 420 -19.78 18.74 -34.76
C ARG A 420 -19.68 20.22 -34.35
N ASN A 421 -18.54 20.60 -33.76
CA ASN A 421 -18.22 21.96 -33.37
C ASN A 421 -17.64 22.74 -34.57
N GLY A 422 -18.40 23.70 -35.09
CA GLY A 422 -17.99 24.53 -36.23
C GLY A 422 -17.12 25.73 -35.84
N PRO A 423 -16.90 26.66 -36.79
CA PRO A 423 -16.01 27.81 -36.60
C PRO A 423 -16.40 28.70 -35.42
N ASN A 424 -17.70 28.82 -35.13
CA ASN A 424 -18.21 29.64 -34.03
C ASN A 424 -17.85 29.06 -32.66
N GLY A 425 -17.95 27.75 -32.48
CA GLY A 425 -17.58 27.14 -31.20
C GLY A 425 -16.06 27.00 -31.03
N LEU A 426 -15.29 26.86 -32.12
CA LEU A 426 -13.84 27.05 -32.08
C LEU A 426 -13.48 28.45 -31.58
N ALA A 427 -14.04 29.49 -32.20
CA ALA A 427 -13.79 30.88 -31.80
C ALA A 427 -14.16 31.11 -30.33
N ALA A 428 -15.32 30.60 -29.88
CA ALA A 428 -15.74 30.70 -28.49
C ALA A 428 -14.72 30.12 -27.50
N ILE A 429 -14.14 28.95 -27.80
CA ILE A 429 -13.13 28.33 -26.95
C ILE A 429 -11.81 29.12 -26.96
N LEU A 430 -11.35 29.57 -28.13
CA LEU A 430 -10.10 30.33 -28.25
C LEU A 430 -10.22 31.71 -27.57
N ASP A 431 -11.37 32.36 -27.68
CA ASP A 431 -11.56 33.71 -27.14
C ASP A 431 -11.91 33.70 -25.64
N ALA A 432 -12.07 32.52 -25.03
CA ALA A 432 -12.42 32.38 -23.62
C ALA A 432 -11.24 32.76 -22.70
N PRO A 433 -11.37 33.82 -21.86
CA PRO A 433 -10.25 34.31 -21.05
C PRO A 433 -9.83 33.31 -19.96
N HIS A 434 -10.76 32.49 -19.48
CA HIS A 434 -10.48 31.48 -18.45
C HIS A 434 -9.73 30.26 -18.98
N LEU A 435 -9.65 30.10 -20.31
CA LEU A 435 -8.91 29.04 -20.98
C LEU A 435 -7.54 29.53 -21.50
N ALA A 436 -7.01 30.61 -20.92
CA ALA A 436 -5.72 31.16 -21.28
C ALA A 436 -4.55 30.18 -21.05
N SER A 437 -4.70 29.25 -20.10
CA SER A 437 -3.71 28.22 -19.76
C SER A 437 -3.67 27.05 -20.75
N LEU A 438 -4.57 27.01 -21.75
CA LEU A 438 -4.56 25.95 -22.75
C LEU A 438 -3.26 25.98 -23.55
N THR A 439 -2.63 24.82 -23.63
CA THR A 439 -1.41 24.55 -24.40
C THR A 439 -1.65 23.46 -25.45
N GLU A 440 -2.67 22.64 -25.25
CA GLU A 440 -3.04 21.55 -26.13
C GLU A 440 -4.56 21.56 -26.36
N VAL A 441 -4.97 21.48 -27.63
CA VAL A 441 -6.37 21.34 -28.00
C VAL A 441 -6.52 20.36 -29.15
N ASP A 442 -7.57 19.55 -29.12
CA ASP A 442 -7.92 18.67 -30.23
C ASP A 442 -9.35 18.95 -30.72
N PHE A 443 -9.43 19.30 -32.01
CA PHE A 443 -10.67 19.54 -32.72
C PHE A 443 -10.83 18.61 -33.94
N ALA A 444 -10.08 17.51 -34.04
CA ALA A 444 -10.16 16.57 -35.15
C ALA A 444 -11.60 16.09 -35.41
N GLY A 445 -11.95 15.87 -36.67
CA GLY A 445 -13.31 15.41 -37.04
C GLY A 445 -14.43 16.42 -36.76
N ASN A 446 -14.11 17.71 -36.61
CA ASN A 446 -15.09 18.80 -36.53
C ASN A 446 -15.13 19.64 -37.83
N PRO A 447 -16.27 20.27 -38.16
CA PRO A 447 -16.43 21.07 -39.38
C PRO A 447 -15.73 22.44 -39.26
N ILE A 448 -14.40 22.46 -39.30
CA ILE A 448 -13.57 23.67 -39.16
C ILE A 448 -12.92 24.02 -40.50
N ALA A 449 -13.15 25.25 -40.97
CA ALA A 449 -12.54 25.78 -42.19
C ALA A 449 -11.03 26.02 -42.03
N ALA A 450 -10.31 26.16 -43.15
CA ALA A 450 -8.85 26.38 -43.18
C ALA A 450 -8.39 27.52 -42.24
N ALA A 451 -9.09 28.67 -42.27
CA ALA A 451 -8.79 29.80 -41.39
C ALA A 451 -8.88 29.45 -39.88
N GLY A 452 -9.74 28.51 -39.50
CA GLY A 452 -9.79 28.02 -38.12
C GLY A 452 -8.58 27.15 -37.76
N ARG A 453 -8.09 26.33 -38.71
CA ARG A 453 -6.87 25.54 -38.54
C ARG A 453 -5.63 26.44 -38.43
N GLU A 454 -5.57 27.52 -39.22
CA GLU A 454 -4.52 28.54 -39.11
C GLU A 454 -4.53 29.22 -37.74
N LYS A 455 -5.70 29.56 -37.19
CA LYS A 455 -5.82 30.10 -35.82
C LYS A 455 -5.31 29.13 -34.75
N LEU A 456 -5.59 27.84 -34.90
CA LEU A 456 -5.07 26.81 -34.01
C LEU A 456 -3.54 26.75 -34.09
N ALA A 457 -2.99 26.63 -35.30
CA ALA A 457 -1.55 26.58 -35.52
C ALA A 457 -0.82 27.86 -35.03
N ALA A 458 -1.44 29.03 -35.21
CA ALA A 458 -0.87 30.29 -34.73
C ALA A 458 -0.79 30.37 -33.20
N ARG A 459 -1.75 29.75 -32.48
CA ARG A 459 -1.78 29.79 -31.02
C ARG A 459 -0.97 28.67 -30.37
N PHE A 460 -1.00 27.47 -30.93
CA PHE A 460 -0.45 26.26 -30.30
C PHE A 460 0.79 25.69 -31.01
N GLY A 461 1.20 26.29 -32.13
CA GLY A 461 2.32 25.85 -32.95
C GLY A 461 1.95 24.72 -33.93
N PRO A 462 2.92 24.28 -34.76
CA PRO A 462 2.73 23.17 -35.70
C PRO A 462 2.72 21.81 -34.96
N ALA A 463 1.54 21.48 -34.40
CA ALA A 463 1.06 20.24 -33.76
C ALA A 463 1.54 19.92 -32.32
N PRO A 464 0.57 19.55 -31.44
CA PRO A 464 0.05 18.17 -31.39
C PRO A 464 -1.48 18.07 -31.66
N HIS A 465 -1.99 18.73 -32.70
CA HIS A 465 -3.34 18.43 -33.18
C HIS A 465 -3.27 17.11 -33.96
N ARG A 466 -3.87 16.01 -33.46
CA ARG A 466 -4.07 14.78 -34.25
C ARG A 466 -5.12 15.03 -35.32
N LEU A 467 -4.81 15.86 -36.31
CA LEU A 467 -5.52 15.93 -37.57
C LEU A 467 -5.09 14.72 -38.39
N ASP A 468 -5.57 13.53 -38.02
CA ASP A 468 -5.47 12.38 -38.92
C ASP A 468 -6.40 12.64 -40.11
N ASP A 469 -5.81 13.13 -41.21
CA ASP A 469 -6.34 12.98 -42.56
C ASP A 469 -6.20 11.50 -42.95
N ARG A 470 -7.20 10.67 -42.63
CA ARG A 470 -7.54 9.43 -43.38
C ARG A 470 -9.02 9.13 -43.32
#